data_AF-A0A3C1KI89-F1
#
_entry.id   AF-A0A3C1KI89-F1
#
_cell.length_a   1.000
_cell.length_b   1.000
_cell.length_c   1.000
_cell.angle_alpha   90.00
_cell.angle_beta   90.00
_cell.angle_gamma   90.00
#
_symmetry.space_group_name_H-M   'P 1'
#
loop_
_entity.id
_entity.type
_entity.pdbx_description
1 polymer ?
#
loop_
_entity_poly.entity_id
_entity_poly.type
_entity_poly.pdbx_seq_one_letter_code
_entity_poly.pdbx_strand_id
1 'polypeptide(L)'
;QQLGGELESVSPYESLVRNTDLGDFKVELDSAWLKRRGRERVSDTTDELSMLGESVLKLAAEQLVPFEVVSPPIAMADLWRLGALLRVLQSSGARGTADAPHYAFGLHLNPELPGLDAATILNYLRAFCCLSDWLRVRSKVNLSRRITPYIDPYDKNYVSQLLAADYAPDQAQLI
;
A
#
# COMPACT_ATOMS: atom_id res chain seq x y z
N GLN A 1 7.04 -17.47 13.39
CA GLN A 1 6.86 -18.91 13.10
C GLN A 1 6.88 -19.20 11.61
N GLN A 2 5.90 -18.74 10.80
CA GLN A 2 5.84 -19.09 9.37
C GLN A 2 7.03 -18.57 8.53
N LEU A 3 7.61 -17.42 8.90
CA LEU A 3 8.76 -16.84 8.23
C LEU A 3 10.10 -17.42 8.70
N GLY A 4 10.11 -18.23 9.77
CA GLY A 4 11.34 -18.43 10.55
C GLY A 4 11.75 -17.16 11.29
N GLY A 5 13.01 -17.11 11.73
CA GLY A 5 13.59 -15.95 12.38
C GLY A 5 13.22 -15.76 13.86
N GLU A 6 13.67 -14.64 14.41
CA GLU A 6 13.56 -14.24 15.81
C GLU A 6 12.68 -13.01 15.95
N LEU A 7 11.72 -13.04 16.88
CA LEU A 7 10.84 -11.90 17.15
C LEU A 7 11.54 -10.92 18.09
N GLU A 8 11.72 -9.69 17.63
CA GLU A 8 12.23 -8.55 18.38
C GLU A 8 11.09 -7.55 18.59
N SER A 9 10.63 -7.39 19.83
CA SER A 9 9.61 -6.39 20.17
C SER A 9 10.26 -5.02 20.35
N VAL A 10 10.00 -4.09 19.41
CA VAL A 10 10.52 -2.71 19.47
C VAL A 10 9.61 -1.83 20.33
N SER A 11 8.31 -1.96 20.16
CA SER A 11 7.29 -1.25 20.94
C SER A 11 5.97 -2.03 20.98
N PRO A 12 4.94 -1.60 21.73
CA PRO A 12 3.61 -2.22 21.68
C PRO A 12 2.96 -2.23 20.29
N TYR A 13 3.45 -1.41 19.37
CA TYR A 13 2.86 -1.21 18.03
C TYR A 13 3.82 -1.59 16.90
N GLU A 14 5.02 -2.07 17.23
CA GLU A 14 6.06 -2.38 16.27
C GLU A 14 6.87 -3.59 16.73
N SER A 15 7.01 -4.56 15.85
CA SER A 15 7.86 -5.74 16.06
C SER A 15 8.63 -6.07 14.80
N LEU A 16 9.84 -6.59 14.96
CA LEU A 16 10.70 -7.03 13.86
C LEU A 16 10.84 -8.54 13.92
N VAL A 17 10.76 -9.20 12.76
CA VAL A 17 11.09 -10.62 12.63
C VAL A 17 12.44 -10.68 11.93
N ARG A 18 13.49 -10.85 12.73
CA ARG A 18 14.89 -10.82 12.29
C ARG A 18 15.34 -12.16 11.76
N ASN A 19 16.34 -12.16 10.90
CA ASN A 19 17.06 -13.37 10.47
C ASN A 19 16.13 -14.40 9.80
N THR A 20 15.16 -13.94 9.00
CA THR A 20 14.36 -14.84 8.16
C THR A 20 15.13 -15.16 6.86
N ASP A 21 14.76 -16.26 6.20
CA ASP A 21 15.34 -16.61 4.89
C ASP A 21 15.11 -15.58 3.79
N LEU A 22 14.14 -14.66 3.98
CA LEU A 22 13.81 -13.61 3.03
C LEU A 22 14.33 -12.24 3.47
N GLY A 23 15.02 -12.15 4.61
CA GLY A 23 15.43 -10.90 5.25
C GLY A 23 14.48 -10.45 6.37
N ASP A 24 14.69 -9.27 6.91
CA ASP A 24 13.96 -8.81 8.10
C ASP A 24 12.57 -8.28 7.76
N PHE A 25 11.55 -8.80 8.43
CA PHE A 25 10.18 -8.29 8.31
C PHE A 25 9.88 -7.32 9.45
N LYS A 26 9.01 -6.35 9.18
CA LYS A 26 8.44 -5.47 10.19
C LYS A 26 6.93 -5.72 10.29
N VAL A 27 6.42 -5.73 11.51
CA VAL A 27 4.99 -5.77 11.81
C VAL A 27 4.67 -4.50 12.58
N GLU A 28 3.83 -3.63 12.01
CA GLU A 28 3.53 -2.32 12.61
C GLU A 28 2.06 -1.96 12.54
N LEU A 29 1.59 -1.10 13.44
CA LEU A 29 0.23 -0.61 13.45
C LEU A 29 0.02 0.42 12.32
N ASP A 30 -0.97 0.23 11.45
CA ASP A 30 -1.18 1.06 10.25
C ASP A 30 -1.57 2.51 10.60
N SER A 31 -0.59 3.41 10.48
CA SER A 31 -0.76 4.84 10.75
C SER A 31 -1.56 5.59 9.66
N ALA A 32 -1.63 5.08 8.43
CA ALA A 32 -2.41 5.69 7.36
C ALA A 32 -3.90 5.52 7.63
N TRP A 33 -4.31 4.37 8.16
CA TRP A 33 -5.67 4.14 8.65
C TRP A 33 -6.05 5.11 9.77
N LEU A 34 -5.17 5.32 10.76
CA LEU A 34 -5.38 6.28 11.85
C LEU A 34 -5.64 7.68 11.30
N LYS A 35 -4.79 8.14 10.37
CA LYS A 35 -4.90 9.45 9.73
C LYS A 35 -6.19 9.60 8.93
N ARG A 36 -6.62 8.56 8.21
CA ARG A 36 -7.87 8.59 7.44
C ARG A 36 -9.09 8.72 8.36
N ARG A 37 -9.18 7.91 9.41
CA ARG A 37 -10.31 7.98 10.36
C ARG A 37 -10.34 9.25 11.17
N GLY A 38 -9.18 9.80 11.53
CA GLY A 38 -9.09 11.12 12.16
C GLY A 38 -9.75 12.19 11.30
N ARG A 39 -9.49 12.20 9.99
CA ARG A 39 -10.11 13.17 9.05
C ARG A 39 -11.61 12.93 8.87
N GLU A 40 -12.05 11.68 8.77
CA GLU A 40 -13.48 11.34 8.61
C GLU A 40 -14.29 11.73 9.87
N ARG A 41 -13.78 11.47 11.09
CA ARG A 41 -14.47 11.82 12.36
C ARG A 41 -14.56 13.32 12.63
N VAL A 42 -13.56 14.10 12.21
CA VAL A 42 -13.60 15.58 12.31
C VAL A 42 -14.74 16.16 11.49
N SER A 43 -15.22 15.46 10.46
CA SER A 43 -16.36 15.88 9.63
C SER A 43 -17.73 15.62 10.26
N ASP A 44 -17.88 14.62 11.14
CA ASP A 44 -19.20 14.11 11.58
C ASP A 44 -19.54 14.36 13.05
N THR A 45 -18.61 14.78 13.91
CA THR A 45 -18.82 14.72 15.37
C THR A 45 -18.21 15.88 16.13
N THR A 46 -18.80 17.07 16.00
CA THR A 46 -18.39 18.24 16.80
C THR A 46 -18.90 18.18 18.26
N ASP A 47 -19.99 17.46 18.58
CA ASP A 47 -20.62 17.59 19.92
C ASP A 47 -20.49 16.40 20.89
N GLU A 48 -20.45 15.13 20.46
CA GLU A 48 -20.49 14.00 21.43
C GLU A 48 -19.12 13.43 21.84
N LEU A 49 -18.07 13.59 21.01
CA LEU A 49 -16.74 13.01 21.28
C LEU A 49 -15.83 13.84 22.19
N SER A 50 -16.15 15.12 22.42
CA SER A 50 -15.35 16.03 23.26
C SER A 50 -15.31 15.63 24.74
N MET A 51 -16.18 14.70 25.16
CA MET A 51 -16.29 14.21 26.53
C MET A 51 -15.42 12.98 26.84
N LEU A 52 -14.91 12.29 25.81
CA LEU A 52 -14.03 11.14 25.98
C LEU A 52 -12.57 11.60 25.86
N GLY A 53 -11.81 11.50 26.95
CA GLY A 53 -10.40 11.92 26.96
C GLY A 53 -9.56 11.25 25.88
N GLU A 54 -8.59 11.99 25.32
CA GLU A 54 -7.74 11.56 24.19
C GLU A 54 -7.12 10.18 24.39
N SER A 55 -6.77 9.81 25.62
CA SER A 55 -6.16 8.53 26.00
C SER A 55 -7.12 7.34 25.85
N VAL A 56 -8.41 7.50 26.13
CA VAL A 56 -9.42 6.44 25.94
C VAL A 56 -9.74 6.27 24.46
N LEU A 57 -9.80 7.38 23.71
CA LEU A 57 -9.94 7.35 22.26
C LEU A 57 -8.78 6.63 21.58
N LYS A 58 -7.56 6.85 22.07
CA LYS A 58 -6.33 6.25 21.55
C LYS A 58 -6.32 4.74 21.77
N LEU A 59 -6.66 4.27 22.97
CA LEU A 59 -6.80 2.83 23.30
C LEU A 59 -7.88 2.13 22.47
N ALA A 60 -9.05 2.78 22.28
CA ALA A 60 -10.12 2.24 21.45
C ALA A 60 -9.78 2.24 19.96
N ALA A 61 -9.02 3.24 19.49
CA ALA A 61 -8.49 3.26 18.13
C ALA A 61 -7.48 2.12 17.93
N GLU A 62 -6.54 1.90 18.86
CA GLU A 62 -5.53 0.84 18.79
C GLU A 62 -6.13 -0.57 18.69
N GLN A 63 -7.27 -0.84 19.33
CA GLN A 63 -7.99 -2.13 19.16
C GLN A 63 -8.64 -2.30 17.79
N LEU A 64 -8.82 -1.22 17.03
CA LEU A 64 -9.47 -1.20 15.73
C LEU A 64 -8.51 -0.97 14.56
N VAL A 65 -7.24 -0.61 14.83
CA VAL A 65 -6.25 -0.32 13.79
C VAL A 65 -5.59 -1.64 13.37
N PRO A 66 -5.54 -1.93 12.07
CA PRO A 66 -4.92 -3.16 11.59
C PRO A 66 -3.39 -3.11 11.74
N PHE A 67 -2.79 -4.28 11.90
CA PHE A 67 -1.35 -4.45 11.73
C PHE A 67 -1.01 -4.63 10.25
N GLU A 68 0.05 -3.97 9.81
CA GLU A 68 0.70 -4.13 8.52
C GLU A 68 1.93 -5.03 8.67
N VAL A 69 2.14 -5.93 7.71
CA VAL A 69 3.36 -6.76 7.62
C VAL A 69 4.17 -6.26 6.43
N VAL A 70 5.30 -5.63 6.71
CA VAL A 70 6.23 -5.07 5.73
C VAL A 70 7.37 -6.05 5.51
N SER A 71 7.53 -6.50 4.27
CA SER A 71 8.65 -7.36 3.88
C SER A 71 9.88 -6.52 3.53
N PRO A 72 11.09 -7.09 3.58
CA PRO A 72 12.22 -6.53 2.85
C PRO A 72 11.95 -6.62 1.33
N PRO A 73 12.82 -6.03 0.48
CA PRO A 73 12.79 -6.32 -0.95
C PRO A 73 12.91 -7.82 -1.20
N ILE A 74 11.95 -8.40 -1.92
CA ILE A 74 11.92 -9.82 -2.24
C ILE A 74 12.13 -9.99 -3.74
N ALA A 75 13.08 -10.84 -4.11
CA ALA A 75 13.30 -11.19 -5.50
C ALA A 75 12.04 -11.83 -6.10
N MET A 76 11.73 -11.52 -7.36
CA MET A 76 10.53 -12.04 -8.04
C MET A 76 10.47 -13.58 -8.02
N ALA A 77 11.63 -14.25 -8.12
CA ALA A 77 11.75 -15.70 -8.06
C ALA A 77 11.36 -16.31 -6.69
N ASP A 78 11.38 -15.50 -5.63
CA ASP A 78 11.08 -15.92 -4.25
C ASP A 78 9.73 -15.41 -3.75
N LEU A 79 9.05 -14.54 -4.51
CA LEU A 79 7.80 -13.91 -4.09
C LEU A 79 6.70 -14.93 -3.74
N TRP A 80 6.69 -16.09 -4.40
CA TRP A 80 5.75 -17.19 -4.12
C TRP A 80 5.83 -17.71 -2.68
N ARG A 81 6.98 -17.56 -2.00
CA ARG A 81 7.20 -18.01 -0.62
C ARG A 81 6.29 -17.27 0.36
N LEU A 82 5.89 -16.03 0.05
CA LEU A 82 4.89 -15.28 0.84
C LEU A 82 3.51 -15.93 0.86
N GLY A 83 3.19 -16.79 -0.11
CA GLY A 83 1.88 -17.44 -0.19
C GLY A 83 1.54 -18.27 1.05
N ALA A 84 2.54 -18.88 1.69
CA ALA A 84 2.31 -19.64 2.94
C ALA A 84 1.98 -18.70 4.12
N LEU A 85 2.68 -17.57 4.24
CA LEU A 85 2.38 -16.53 5.22
C LEU A 85 0.95 -16.01 5.05
N LEU A 86 0.57 -15.66 3.82
CA LEU A 86 -0.76 -15.14 3.53
C LEU A 86 -1.86 -16.14 3.92
N ARG A 87 -1.67 -17.44 3.64
CA ARG A 87 -2.63 -18.48 4.05
C ARG A 87 -2.76 -18.59 5.56
N VAL A 88 -1.65 -18.55 6.29
CA VAL A 88 -1.67 -18.60 7.77
C VAL A 88 -2.40 -17.39 8.32
N LEU A 89 -2.08 -16.18 7.86
CA LEU A 89 -2.76 -14.95 8.27
C LEU A 89 -4.27 -15.04 7.99
N GLN A 90 -4.65 -15.49 6.79
CA GLN A 90 -6.05 -15.67 6.42
C GLN A 90 -6.78 -16.67 7.34
N SER A 91 -6.15 -17.81 7.64
CA SER A 91 -6.71 -18.82 8.57
C SER A 91 -6.83 -18.31 10.01
N SER A 92 -5.96 -17.37 10.39
CA SER A 92 -5.98 -16.69 11.70
C SER A 92 -6.96 -15.51 11.75
N GLY A 93 -7.80 -15.34 10.73
CA GLY A 93 -8.85 -14.31 10.72
C GLY A 93 -8.44 -12.99 10.09
N ALA A 94 -7.27 -12.90 9.43
CA ALA A 94 -6.98 -11.75 8.57
C ALA A 94 -8.00 -11.72 7.42
N ARG A 95 -8.75 -10.62 7.34
CA ARG A 95 -9.81 -10.42 6.34
C ARG A 95 -9.29 -9.57 5.19
N GLY A 96 -9.95 -9.68 4.04
CA GLY A 96 -9.62 -8.87 2.86
C GLY A 96 -10.46 -7.59 2.80
N THR A 97 -10.09 -6.67 1.91
CA THR A 97 -10.88 -5.47 1.56
C THR A 97 -12.29 -5.78 1.05
N ALA A 98 -12.55 -7.04 0.64
CA ALA A 98 -13.84 -7.48 0.13
C ALA A 98 -14.88 -7.73 1.23
N ASP A 99 -14.47 -7.94 2.48
CA ASP A 99 -15.38 -8.34 3.57
C ASP A 99 -16.12 -7.14 4.19
N ALA A 100 -15.61 -5.92 4.01
CA ALA A 100 -16.31 -4.69 4.35
C ALA A 100 -15.65 -3.45 3.72
N PRO A 101 -16.41 -2.42 3.30
CA PRO A 101 -15.88 -1.21 2.69
C PRO A 101 -14.95 -0.37 3.59
N HIS A 102 -14.96 -0.62 4.91
CA HIS A 102 -14.11 0.04 5.90
C HIS A 102 -12.80 -0.71 6.18
N TYR A 103 -12.63 -1.90 5.60
CA TYR A 103 -11.37 -2.63 5.66
C TYR A 103 -10.43 -2.07 4.61
N ALA A 104 -9.39 -1.36 5.04
CA ALA A 104 -8.34 -0.85 4.16
C ALA A 104 -7.26 -1.90 3.86
N PHE A 105 -7.58 -3.20 3.92
CA PHE A 105 -6.63 -4.28 3.64
C PHE A 105 -6.24 -4.32 2.17
N GLY A 106 -5.02 -3.91 1.85
CA GLY A 106 -4.45 -3.98 0.52
C GLY A 106 -3.14 -4.75 0.53
N LEU A 107 -2.92 -5.60 -0.47
CA LEU A 107 -1.57 -5.97 -0.84
C LEU A 107 -0.97 -4.77 -1.58
N HIS A 108 0.05 -4.15 -1.00
CA HIS A 108 0.83 -3.10 -1.65
C HIS A 108 2.12 -3.73 -2.19
N LEU A 109 2.28 -3.69 -3.51
CA LEU A 109 3.51 -4.09 -4.17
C LEU A 109 4.27 -2.82 -4.53
N ASN A 110 5.51 -2.73 -4.06
CA ASN A 110 6.46 -1.67 -4.44
C ASN A 110 7.53 -2.31 -5.33
N PRO A 111 7.23 -2.59 -6.62
CA PRO A 111 8.21 -3.20 -7.51
C PRO A 111 9.36 -2.22 -7.76
N GLU A 112 10.59 -2.72 -7.67
CA GLU A 112 11.77 -1.98 -8.10
C GLU A 112 11.87 -2.01 -9.63
N LEU A 113 12.34 -0.91 -10.22
CA LEU A 113 12.61 -0.84 -11.65
C LEU A 113 13.94 -1.52 -11.98
N PRO A 114 14.08 -2.12 -13.18
CA PRO A 114 15.35 -2.74 -13.60
C PRO A 114 16.48 -1.71 -13.83
N GLY A 115 16.15 -0.43 -13.87
CA GLY A 115 17.07 0.69 -14.03
C GLY A 115 16.38 2.01 -13.69
N LEU A 116 17.16 3.00 -13.29
CA LEU A 116 16.68 4.32 -12.85
C LEU A 116 17.08 5.45 -13.82
N ASP A 117 17.65 5.11 -14.97
CA ASP A 117 17.94 6.08 -16.02
C ASP A 117 16.65 6.56 -16.70
N ALA A 118 16.69 7.78 -17.23
CA ALA A 118 15.54 8.44 -17.85
C ALA A 118 14.90 7.60 -18.96
N ALA A 119 15.69 6.89 -19.77
CA ALA A 119 15.15 6.08 -20.86
C ALA A 119 14.37 4.87 -20.33
N THR A 120 14.88 4.19 -19.31
CA THR A 120 14.17 3.09 -18.62
C THR A 120 12.86 3.59 -18.02
N ILE A 121 12.89 4.66 -17.22
CA ILE A 121 11.69 5.22 -16.56
C ILE A 121 10.66 5.66 -17.60
N LEU A 122 11.09 6.38 -18.64
CA LEU A 122 10.21 6.85 -19.71
C LEU A 122 9.51 5.68 -20.42
N ASN A 123 10.20 4.59 -20.70
CA ASN A 123 9.61 3.42 -21.35
C ASN A 123 8.55 2.75 -20.49
N TYR A 124 8.75 2.68 -19.16
CA TYR A 124 7.72 2.19 -18.24
C TYR A 124 6.52 3.13 -18.14
N LEU A 125 6.74 4.45 -18.10
CA LEU A 125 5.66 5.44 -18.13
C LEU A 125 4.83 5.35 -19.43
N ARG A 126 5.50 5.24 -20.59
CA ARG A 126 4.86 5.02 -21.90
C ARG A 126 4.03 3.74 -21.90
N ALA A 127 4.62 2.62 -21.48
CA ALA A 127 3.93 1.34 -21.40
C ALA A 127 2.71 1.41 -20.48
N PHE A 128 2.84 2.03 -19.31
CA PHE A 128 1.72 2.25 -18.39
C PHE A 128 0.63 3.10 -19.03
N CYS A 129 0.96 4.24 -19.66
CA CYS A 129 -0.02 5.09 -20.32
C CYS A 129 -0.80 4.31 -21.40
N CYS A 130 -0.11 3.56 -22.26
CA CYS A 130 -0.71 2.74 -23.30
C CYS A 130 -1.60 1.61 -22.75
N LEU A 131 -1.24 1.01 -21.61
CA LEU A 131 -1.96 -0.11 -21.02
C LEU A 131 -2.99 0.31 -19.96
N SER A 132 -2.99 1.57 -19.54
CA SER A 132 -3.74 2.03 -18.37
C SER A 132 -5.24 1.74 -18.46
N ASP A 133 -5.88 2.02 -19.59
CA ASP A 133 -7.29 1.74 -19.81
C ASP A 133 -7.61 0.24 -19.76
N TRP A 134 -6.76 -0.58 -20.38
CA TRP A 134 -6.89 -2.03 -20.33
C TRP A 134 -6.68 -2.58 -18.92
N LEU A 135 -5.68 -2.07 -18.19
CA LEU A 135 -5.39 -2.45 -16.81
C LEU A 135 -6.56 -2.10 -15.88
N ARG A 136 -7.21 -0.93 -16.08
CA ARG A 136 -8.41 -0.53 -15.33
C ARG A 136 -9.56 -1.52 -15.52
N VAL A 137 -9.83 -1.93 -16.76
CA VAL A 137 -10.87 -2.93 -17.07
C VAL A 137 -10.51 -4.29 -16.46
N ARG A 138 -9.27 -4.73 -16.63
CA ARG A 138 -8.82 -6.07 -16.19
C ARG A 138 -8.73 -6.21 -14.67
N SER A 139 -8.33 -5.16 -13.97
CA SER A 139 -8.12 -5.19 -12.51
C SER A 139 -9.41 -5.27 -11.70
N LYS A 140 -10.58 -5.13 -12.33
CA LYS A 140 -11.91 -5.16 -11.68
C LYS A 140 -11.95 -4.30 -10.40
N VAL A 141 -11.25 -3.17 -10.41
CA VAL A 141 -11.11 -2.31 -9.23
C VAL A 141 -12.51 -1.92 -8.75
N ASN A 142 -12.82 -2.27 -7.50
CA ASN A 142 -14.13 -2.01 -6.89
C ASN A 142 -14.55 -0.56 -7.13
N LEU A 143 -15.78 -0.33 -7.63
CA LEU A 143 -16.28 1.00 -7.97
C LEU A 143 -16.15 2.00 -6.80
N SER A 144 -16.13 1.52 -5.56
CA SER A 144 -15.92 2.35 -4.36
C SER A 144 -14.57 3.09 -4.33
N ARG A 145 -13.54 2.58 -5.03
CA ARG A 145 -12.23 3.26 -5.17
C ARG A 145 -12.22 4.34 -6.26
N ARG A 146 -13.27 4.42 -7.10
CA ARG A 146 -13.40 5.41 -8.18
C ARG A 146 -13.89 6.79 -7.72
N ILE A 147 -14.24 6.93 -6.44
CA ILE A 147 -14.75 8.18 -5.87
C ILE A 147 -13.60 9.08 -5.38
N THR A 148 -12.39 8.54 -5.23
CA THR A 148 -11.20 9.29 -4.83
C THR A 148 -10.31 9.64 -6.03
N PRO A 149 -9.79 10.89 -6.13
CA PRO A 149 -9.03 11.39 -7.30
C PRO A 149 -7.65 10.73 -7.48
N TYR A 150 -7.22 9.89 -6.54
CA TYR A 150 -5.92 9.20 -6.59
C TYR A 150 -5.75 8.24 -7.76
N ILE A 151 -6.82 7.89 -8.49
CA ILE A 151 -6.76 7.02 -9.66
C ILE A 151 -7.05 7.76 -10.97
N ASP A 152 -7.08 9.08 -10.96
CA ASP A 152 -7.35 9.85 -12.17
C ASP A 152 -6.24 9.59 -13.21
N PRO A 153 -6.60 9.48 -14.49
CA PRO A 153 -5.60 9.35 -15.54
C PRO A 153 -4.73 10.61 -15.58
N TYR A 154 -3.50 10.47 -16.06
CA TYR A 154 -2.66 11.61 -16.36
C TYR A 154 -3.33 12.54 -17.39
N ASP A 155 -2.99 13.83 -17.34
CA ASP A 155 -3.48 14.80 -18.32
C ASP A 155 -3.12 14.37 -19.75
N LYS A 156 -4.06 14.58 -20.69
CA LYS A 156 -3.90 14.11 -22.08
C LYS A 156 -2.71 14.76 -22.79
N ASN A 157 -2.37 16.01 -22.46
CA ASN A 157 -1.21 16.67 -23.07
C ASN A 157 0.08 16.02 -22.57
N TYR A 158 0.15 15.70 -21.28
CA TYR A 158 1.29 14.99 -20.71
C TYR A 158 1.44 13.59 -21.31
N VAL A 159 0.34 12.83 -21.45
CA VAL A 159 0.37 11.53 -22.14
C VAL A 159 0.85 11.68 -23.59
N SER A 160 0.37 12.70 -24.31
CA SER A 160 0.79 12.95 -25.69
C SER A 160 2.27 13.31 -25.78
N GLN A 161 2.80 14.09 -24.84
CA GLN A 161 4.22 14.39 -24.73
C GLN A 161 5.05 13.13 -24.46
N LEU A 162 4.64 12.32 -23.47
CA LEU A 162 5.32 11.06 -23.16
C LEU A 162 5.37 10.14 -24.39
N LEU A 163 4.30 10.06 -25.18
CA LEU A 163 4.19 9.16 -26.34
C LEU A 163 4.82 9.71 -27.62
N ALA A 164 5.26 10.97 -27.66
CA ALA A 164 5.93 11.53 -28.83
C ALA A 164 7.26 10.79 -29.08
N ALA A 165 7.51 10.41 -30.34
CA ALA A 165 8.62 9.54 -30.72
C ALA A 165 10.00 10.19 -30.52
N ASP A 166 10.06 11.50 -30.64
CA ASP A 166 11.24 12.35 -30.47
C ASP A 166 11.42 12.85 -29.02
N TYR A 167 10.46 12.57 -28.13
CA TYR A 167 10.58 12.92 -26.73
C TYR A 167 11.59 11.99 -26.03
N ALA A 168 12.75 12.54 -25.70
CA ALA A 168 13.84 11.86 -25.01
C ALA A 168 14.41 12.77 -23.90
N PRO A 169 13.64 13.00 -22.82
CA PRO A 169 14.06 13.84 -21.72
C PRO A 169 15.28 13.27 -20.99
N ASP A 170 16.08 14.16 -20.41
CA ASP A 170 17.01 13.77 -19.37
C ASP A 170 16.31 13.52 -18.03
N GLN A 171 17.07 13.11 -17.01
CA GLN A 171 16.51 12.79 -15.70
C GLN A 171 15.76 13.98 -15.08
N ALA A 172 16.31 15.19 -15.18
CA ALA A 172 15.76 16.40 -14.54
C ALA A 172 14.50 16.91 -15.25
N GLN A 173 14.36 16.63 -16.54
CA GLN A 173 13.15 16.92 -17.31
C GLN A 173 12.04 15.90 -17.05
N LEU A 174 12.39 14.67 -16.65
CA LEU A 174 11.44 13.58 -16.44
C LEU A 174 10.92 13.51 -15.00
N ILE A 175 11.76 13.76 -13.99
CA ILE A 175 11.46 13.63 -12.55
C ILE A 175 11.91 14.82 -11.71
#